data_AF-A0A920QAI6-F1
#
_entry.id   AF-A0A920QAI6-F1
#
_cell.length_a   1.000
_cell.length_b   1.000
_cell.length_c   1.000
_cell.angle_alpha   90.00
_cell.angle_beta   90.00
_cell.angle_gamma   90.00
#
_symmetry.space_group_name_H-M   'P 1'
#
loop_
_entity.id
_entity.type
_entity.pdbx_description
1 polymer ?
#
loop_
_entity_poly.entity_id
_entity_poly.type
_entity_poly.pdbx_seq_one_letter_code
_entity_poly.pdbx_strand_id
1 'polypeptide(L)'
;MTEACLRGVERCHLLDGSIDGALLAELLTPKGAGVMITNSSYKRIRPARLNDLQSIMENLSSPAQHSAIVSRTPEYIVRQIDNYMVYCVDEDVVGCCEIIQYADGSAAEIASLAVDKSYRNQGIGSELVREAVKDMRSGDFRLVFALSTAVSHIFTQCGFHK
;
A
#
# COMPACT_ATOMS: atom_id res chain seq x y z
N MET A 1 -12.37 17.03 -20.45
CA MET A 1 -11.97 16.69 -19.07
C MET A 1 -10.46 16.53 -18.96
N THR A 2 -9.83 15.69 -19.79
CA THR A 2 -8.35 15.58 -19.88
C THR A 2 -7.64 16.92 -20.12
N GLU A 3 -8.13 17.75 -21.06
CA GLU A 3 -7.57 19.09 -21.31
C GLU A 3 -7.61 20.00 -20.07
N ALA A 4 -8.66 19.89 -19.24
CA ALA A 4 -8.76 20.67 -18.01
C ALA A 4 -7.71 20.21 -16.98
N CYS A 5 -7.48 18.90 -16.87
CA CYS A 5 -6.44 18.36 -16.01
C CYS A 5 -5.02 18.76 -16.45
N LEU A 6 -4.76 18.80 -17.75
CA LEU A 6 -3.49 19.29 -18.29
C LEU A 6 -3.29 20.80 -18.04
N ARG A 7 -4.38 21.57 -17.92
CA ARG A 7 -4.37 23.01 -17.63
C ARG A 7 -4.42 23.35 -16.13
N GLY A 8 -4.21 22.37 -15.26
CA GLY A 8 -4.04 22.58 -13.82
C GLY A 8 -5.27 22.30 -12.95
N VAL A 9 -6.37 21.80 -13.52
CA VAL A 9 -7.46 21.25 -12.71
C VAL A 9 -7.02 19.92 -12.11
N GLU A 10 -6.95 19.82 -10.79
CA GLU A 10 -6.37 18.65 -10.13
C GLU A 10 -7.14 17.36 -10.44
N ARG A 11 -8.48 17.39 -10.37
CA ARG A 11 -9.35 16.23 -10.58
C ARG A 11 -10.60 16.61 -11.35
N CYS A 12 -11.00 15.76 -12.30
CA CYS A 12 -12.27 15.84 -13.01
C CYS A 12 -13.04 14.53 -12.78
N HIS A 13 -14.35 14.62 -12.52
CA HIS A 13 -15.21 13.45 -12.30
C HIS A 13 -16.35 13.43 -13.32
N LEU A 14 -16.58 12.29 -13.94
CA LEU A 14 -17.71 12.03 -14.83
C LEU A 14 -18.69 11.09 -14.13
N LEU A 15 -19.94 11.52 -13.99
CA LEU A 15 -20.99 10.81 -13.27
C LEU A 15 -22.23 10.65 -14.14
N ASP A 16 -22.97 9.55 -13.92
CA ASP A 16 -24.32 9.39 -14.43
C ASP A 16 -25.31 10.04 -13.44
N GLY A 17 -25.88 11.17 -13.84
CA GLY A 17 -26.84 11.92 -13.02
C GLY A 17 -28.20 11.24 -12.84
N SER A 18 -28.46 10.13 -13.54
CA SER A 18 -29.68 9.33 -13.35
C SER A 18 -29.59 8.35 -12.18
N ILE A 19 -28.39 8.09 -11.68
CA ILE A 19 -28.15 7.19 -10.54
C ILE A 19 -28.31 7.97 -9.24
N ASP A 20 -29.30 7.58 -8.43
CA ASP A 20 -29.53 8.19 -7.12
C ASP A 20 -28.28 8.07 -6.23
N GLY A 21 -27.89 9.19 -5.61
CA GLY A 21 -26.71 9.27 -4.76
C GLY A 21 -25.35 9.21 -5.47
N ALA A 22 -25.27 9.17 -6.80
CA ALA A 22 -23.99 9.03 -7.51
C ALA A 22 -22.94 10.08 -7.14
N LEU A 23 -23.35 11.34 -6.96
CA LEU A 23 -22.45 12.41 -6.55
C LEU A 23 -21.88 12.17 -5.15
N LEU A 24 -22.72 11.76 -4.20
CA LEU A 24 -22.28 11.47 -2.83
C LEU A 24 -21.37 10.25 -2.80
N ALA A 25 -21.72 9.20 -3.53
CA ALA A 25 -20.90 8.01 -3.64
C ALA A 25 -19.52 8.30 -4.26
N GLU A 26 -19.46 9.17 -5.27
CA GLU A 26 -18.19 9.59 -5.89
C GLU A 26 -17.31 10.40 -4.93
N LEU A 27 -17.89 11.34 -4.20
CA LEU A 27 -17.12 12.25 -3.35
C LEU A 27 -16.78 11.67 -1.97
N LEU A 28 -17.59 10.75 -1.46
CA LEU A 28 -17.52 10.30 -0.07
C LEU A 28 -17.16 8.82 0.09
N THR A 29 -16.86 8.10 -0.99
CA THR A 29 -16.43 6.70 -0.91
C THR A 29 -15.13 6.46 -1.69
N PRO A 30 -14.22 5.61 -1.19
CA PRO A 30 -13.00 5.26 -1.91
C PRO A 30 -13.22 4.59 -3.27
N LYS A 31 -14.35 3.89 -3.43
CA LYS A 31 -14.68 3.16 -4.66
C LYS A 31 -15.16 4.11 -5.76
N GLY A 32 -15.80 5.22 -5.38
CA GLY A 32 -16.52 6.09 -6.29
C GLY A 32 -17.73 5.42 -6.96
N ALA A 33 -18.44 6.20 -7.77
CA ALA A 33 -19.57 5.77 -8.59
C ALA A 33 -19.45 6.19 -10.06
N GLY A 34 -18.38 6.88 -10.42
CA GLY A 34 -18.11 7.38 -11.77
C GLY A 34 -16.71 7.11 -12.26
N VAL A 35 -16.25 7.98 -13.16
CA VAL A 35 -14.90 7.97 -13.71
C VAL A 35 -14.15 9.22 -13.26
N MET A 36 -13.05 9.02 -12.55
CA MET A 36 -12.13 10.09 -12.16
C MET A 36 -10.96 10.20 -13.14
N ILE A 37 -10.69 11.41 -13.60
CA ILE A 37 -9.55 11.78 -14.43
C ILE A 37 -8.69 12.75 -13.64
N THR A 38 -7.40 12.45 -13.50
CA THR A 38 -6.44 13.28 -12.76
C THR A 38 -5.09 13.30 -13.47
N ASN A 39 -4.37 14.42 -13.35
CA ASN A 39 -2.98 14.58 -13.78
C ASN A 39 -1.99 14.52 -12.61
N SER A 40 -2.48 14.34 -11.37
CA SER A 40 -1.65 14.09 -10.19
C SER A 40 -1.43 12.59 -9.98
N SER A 41 -0.31 12.23 -9.35
CA SER A 41 -0.06 10.86 -8.89
C SER A 41 -1.00 10.53 -7.73
N TYR A 42 -2.26 10.25 -8.04
CA TYR A 42 -3.32 9.89 -7.08
C TYR A 42 -2.97 8.67 -6.23
N LYS A 43 -2.16 7.77 -6.79
CA LYS A 43 -1.61 6.59 -6.12
C LYS A 43 -0.10 6.70 -6.14
N ARG A 44 0.54 6.53 -4.99
CA ARG A 44 2.00 6.65 -4.84
C ARG A 44 2.52 5.70 -3.79
N ILE A 45 3.66 5.08 -4.06
CA ILE A 45 4.42 4.31 -3.08
C ILE A 45 5.62 5.16 -2.66
N ARG A 46 5.86 5.25 -1.35
CA ARG A 46 6.98 6.02 -0.79
C ARG A 46 7.49 5.40 0.51
N PRO A 47 8.70 5.77 0.97
CA PRO A 47 9.13 5.51 2.33
C PRO A 47 8.15 6.12 3.34
N ALA A 48 7.95 5.41 4.44
CA ALA A 48 7.15 5.87 5.56
C ALA A 48 7.84 7.03 6.31
N ARG A 49 7.04 7.80 7.03
CA ARG A 49 7.45 8.91 7.89
C ARG A 49 6.82 8.70 9.25
N LEU A 50 7.37 9.34 10.29
CA LEU A 50 6.80 9.24 11.65
C LEU A 50 5.31 9.60 11.73
N ASN A 51 4.86 10.54 10.90
CA ASN A 51 3.44 10.92 10.83
C ASN A 51 2.52 9.80 10.30
N ASP A 52 3.07 8.80 9.63
CA ASP A 52 2.32 7.65 9.11
C ASP A 52 2.09 6.55 10.17
N LEU A 53 2.73 6.67 11.36
CA LEU A 53 2.70 5.65 12.42
C LEU A 53 1.27 5.19 12.74
N GLN A 54 0.35 6.14 12.91
CA GLN A 54 -1.03 5.85 13.27
C GLN A 54 -1.71 5.01 12.18
N SER A 55 -1.60 5.41 10.91
CA SER A 55 -2.19 4.68 9.79
C SER A 55 -1.55 3.30 9.59
N ILE A 56 -0.24 3.16 9.80
CA ILE A 56 0.45 1.85 9.76
C ILE A 56 -0.09 0.94 10.86
N MET A 57 -0.21 1.46 12.10
CA MET A 57 -0.76 0.71 13.23
C MET A 57 -2.19 0.24 12.95
N GLU A 58 -3.04 1.09 12.37
CA GLU A 58 -4.42 0.75 12.01
C GLU A 58 -4.48 -0.36 10.95
N ASN A 59 -3.65 -0.24 9.90
CA ASN A 59 -3.54 -1.25 8.85
C ASN A 59 -3.13 -2.63 9.41
N LEU A 60 -2.12 -2.66 10.29
CA LEU A 60 -1.60 -3.88 10.92
C LEU A 60 -2.57 -4.47 11.96
N SER A 61 -3.31 -3.63 12.67
CA SER A 61 -4.20 -4.05 13.76
C SER A 61 -5.55 -4.59 13.28
N SER A 62 -5.84 -4.47 11.97
CA SER A 62 -7.10 -4.95 11.38
C SER A 62 -7.39 -6.41 11.80
N PRO A 63 -8.59 -6.74 12.29
CA PRO A 63 -8.91 -8.08 12.80
C PRO A 63 -8.66 -9.22 11.80
N ALA A 64 -8.73 -8.93 10.51
CA ALA A 64 -8.43 -9.89 9.44
C ALA A 64 -6.93 -10.27 9.34
N GLN A 65 -6.05 -9.50 10.00
CA GLN A 65 -4.59 -9.66 9.98
C GLN A 65 -4.06 -10.21 11.31
N HIS A 66 -4.86 -10.19 12.38
CA HIS A 66 -4.47 -10.54 13.75
C HIS A 66 -3.98 -11.98 13.94
N SER A 67 -4.34 -12.92 13.05
CA SER A 67 -3.86 -14.31 13.06
C SER A 67 -2.74 -14.58 12.06
N ALA A 68 -2.40 -13.61 11.22
CA ALA A 68 -1.50 -13.76 10.08
C ALA A 68 -0.23 -12.91 10.16
N ILE A 69 -0.22 -11.88 11.00
CA ILE A 69 0.88 -10.93 11.16
C ILE A 69 1.41 -10.98 12.59
N VAL A 70 2.74 -10.99 12.72
CA VAL A 70 3.41 -10.85 14.02
C VAL A 70 3.16 -9.45 14.55
N SER A 71 2.55 -9.34 15.74
CA SER A 71 2.21 -8.06 16.35
C SER A 71 3.44 -7.15 16.49
N ARG A 72 3.30 -5.90 16.03
CA ARG A 72 4.30 -4.84 16.16
C ARG A 72 3.84 -3.83 17.19
N THR A 73 4.73 -3.43 18.09
CA THR A 73 4.43 -2.35 19.04
C THR A 73 4.67 -0.99 18.39
N PRO A 74 4.02 0.09 18.84
CA PRO A 74 4.30 1.44 18.35
C PRO A 74 5.78 1.81 18.44
N GLU A 75 6.46 1.43 19.52
CA GLU A 75 7.88 1.71 19.74
C GLU A 75 8.78 0.98 18.74
N TYR A 76 8.40 -0.23 18.34
CA TYR A 76 9.09 -0.97 17.29
C TYR A 76 8.97 -0.21 15.96
N ILE A 77 7.74 0.17 15.57
CA ILE A 77 7.51 0.83 14.28
C ILE A 77 8.23 2.19 14.24
N VAL A 78 8.20 2.97 15.32
CA VAL A 78 8.95 4.23 15.40
C VAL A 78 10.46 4.00 15.16
N ARG A 79 11.03 2.95 15.76
CA ARG A 79 12.46 2.62 15.58
C ARG A 79 12.79 2.08 14.19
N GLN A 80 11.81 1.52 13.49
CA GLN A 80 12.00 0.87 12.20
C GLN A 80 11.31 1.63 11.08
N ILE A 81 10.87 2.87 11.30
CA ILE A 81 10.01 3.59 10.35
C ILE A 81 10.65 3.73 8.97
N ASP A 82 11.98 3.89 8.92
CA ASP A 82 12.75 4.00 7.68
C ASP A 82 12.74 2.70 6.86
N ASN A 83 12.44 1.57 7.49
CA ASN A 83 12.29 0.27 6.83
C ASN A 83 10.88 0.04 6.28
N TYR A 84 9.93 0.93 6.59
CA TYR A 84 8.56 0.82 6.09
C TYR A 84 8.39 1.55 4.76
N MET A 85 7.68 0.89 3.86
CA MET A 85 7.09 1.52 2.67
C MET A 85 5.58 1.60 2.84
N VAL A 86 5.01 2.71 2.37
CA VAL A 86 3.58 2.97 2.41
C VAL A 86 3.02 3.18 1.02
N TYR A 87 1.80 2.69 0.82
CA TYR A 87 0.98 3.01 -0.34
C TYR A 87 0.00 4.10 0.05
N CYS A 88 0.12 5.26 -0.59
CA CYS A 88 -0.78 6.38 -0.37
C CYS A 88 -1.77 6.49 -1.53
N VAL A 89 -3.04 6.70 -1.17
CA VAL A 89 -4.06 7.22 -2.07
C VAL A 89 -4.33 8.64 -1.63
N ASP A 90 -4.02 9.60 -2.49
CA ASP A 90 -3.87 11.01 -2.07
C ASP A 90 -2.82 11.14 -0.95
N GLU A 91 -3.21 11.64 0.22
CA GLU A 91 -2.37 11.72 1.42
C GLU A 91 -2.61 10.57 2.41
N ASP A 92 -3.65 9.75 2.20
CA ASP A 92 -4.01 8.67 3.11
C ASP A 92 -3.17 7.42 2.88
N VAL A 93 -2.56 6.90 3.94
CA VAL A 93 -1.83 5.62 3.92
C VAL A 93 -2.83 4.45 3.99
N VAL A 94 -3.01 3.77 2.87
CA VAL A 94 -3.98 2.68 2.70
C VAL A 94 -3.33 1.29 2.67
N GLY A 95 -2.01 1.23 2.75
CA GLY A 95 -1.28 -0.03 2.84
C GLY A 95 0.18 0.20 3.22
N CYS A 96 0.82 -0.83 3.74
CA CYS A 96 2.21 -0.78 4.16
C CYS A 96 2.89 -2.14 4.04
N CYS A 97 4.21 -2.12 4.00
CA CYS A 97 5.08 -3.28 4.24
C CYS A 97 6.38 -2.84 4.87
N GLU A 98 7.08 -3.76 5.52
CA GLU A 98 8.38 -3.57 6.13
C GLU A 98 9.44 -4.36 5.35
N ILE A 99 10.60 -3.75 5.11
CA ILE A 99 11.77 -4.40 4.51
C ILE A 99 12.79 -4.64 5.62
N ILE A 100 12.92 -5.89 6.05
CA ILE A 100 13.88 -6.27 7.10
C ILE A 100 15.15 -6.79 6.42
N GLN A 101 16.25 -6.07 6.60
CA GLN A 101 17.57 -6.49 6.12
C GLN A 101 18.32 -7.24 7.21
N TYR A 102 18.86 -8.42 6.91
CA TYR A 102 19.67 -9.17 7.85
C TYR A 102 21.10 -8.62 7.89
N ALA A 103 21.67 -8.54 9.09
CA ALA A 103 22.96 -7.88 9.35
C ALA A 103 24.16 -8.46 8.58
N ASP A 104 24.06 -9.72 8.14
CA ASP A 104 25.09 -10.37 7.32
C ASP A 104 24.97 -10.06 5.82
N GLY A 105 23.98 -9.27 5.42
CA GLY A 105 23.69 -8.90 4.03
C GLY A 105 23.23 -10.07 3.17
N SER A 106 23.04 -11.26 3.75
CA SER A 106 22.73 -12.46 2.99
C SER A 106 21.29 -12.47 2.51
N ALA A 107 20.38 -11.84 3.28
CA ALA A 107 18.97 -11.91 3.02
C ALA A 107 18.21 -10.63 3.39
N ALA A 108 17.06 -10.46 2.75
CA ALA A 108 16.05 -9.47 3.10
C ALA A 108 14.65 -10.11 3.13
N GLU A 109 13.82 -9.67 4.08
CA GLU A 109 12.46 -10.13 4.27
C GLU A 109 11.45 -9.02 3.96
N ILE A 110 10.40 -9.35 3.21
CA ILE A 110 9.18 -8.52 3.15
C ILE A 110 8.26 -8.98 4.28
N ALA A 111 8.19 -8.16 5.33
CA ALA A 111 7.36 -8.38 6.51
C ALA A 111 6.20 -7.38 6.58
N SER A 112 5.30 -7.59 7.53
CA SER A 112 4.28 -6.61 7.94
C SER A 112 3.43 -6.08 6.76
N LEU A 113 3.17 -6.90 5.72
CA LEU A 113 2.39 -6.50 4.54
C LEU A 113 0.90 -6.41 4.89
N ALA A 114 0.34 -5.20 4.85
CA ALA A 114 -1.04 -4.92 5.15
C ALA A 114 -1.67 -3.95 4.14
N VAL A 115 -2.97 -4.12 3.89
CA VAL A 115 -3.80 -3.21 3.08
C VAL A 115 -5.12 -2.98 3.79
N ASP A 116 -5.52 -1.71 3.87
CA ASP A 116 -6.79 -1.28 4.43
C ASP A 116 -7.94 -2.05 3.78
N LYS A 117 -8.92 -2.46 4.58
CA LYS A 117 -10.01 -3.34 4.15
C LYS A 117 -10.81 -2.73 2.99
N SER A 118 -10.99 -1.41 2.96
CA SER A 118 -11.74 -0.68 1.95
C SER A 118 -11.01 -0.63 0.60
N TYR A 119 -9.69 -0.88 0.61
CA TYR A 119 -8.81 -0.81 -0.56
C TYR A 119 -8.30 -2.18 -1.04
N ARG A 120 -8.76 -3.29 -0.43
CA ARG A 120 -8.39 -4.64 -0.85
C ARG A 120 -8.94 -5.00 -2.23
N ASN A 121 -8.31 -6.01 -2.86
CA ASN A 121 -8.63 -6.52 -4.20
C ASN A 121 -8.41 -5.51 -5.35
N GLN A 122 -7.63 -4.45 -5.11
CA GLN A 122 -7.25 -3.45 -6.12
C GLN A 122 -5.80 -3.57 -6.61
N GLY A 123 -5.08 -4.65 -6.25
CA GLY A 123 -3.68 -4.86 -6.64
C GLY A 123 -2.62 -4.19 -5.74
N ILE A 124 -3.03 -3.38 -4.77
CA ILE A 124 -2.14 -2.60 -3.88
C ILE A 124 -1.06 -3.46 -3.21
N GLY A 125 -1.43 -4.61 -2.63
CA GLY A 125 -0.44 -5.47 -1.97
C GLY A 125 0.61 -6.01 -2.93
N SER A 126 0.23 -6.35 -4.16
CA SER A 126 1.17 -6.80 -5.20
C SER A 126 2.07 -5.66 -5.69
N GLU A 127 1.56 -4.43 -5.75
CA GLU A 127 2.36 -3.25 -6.06
C GLU A 127 3.39 -2.95 -4.96
N LEU A 128 2.99 -3.01 -3.68
CA LEU A 128 3.91 -2.88 -2.54
C LEU A 128 5.02 -3.93 -2.58
N VAL A 129 4.68 -5.21 -2.80
CA VAL A 129 5.67 -6.28 -2.89
C VAL A 129 6.64 -6.05 -4.05
N ARG A 130 6.16 -5.68 -5.23
CA ARG A 130 7.04 -5.42 -6.39
C ARG A 130 7.97 -4.25 -6.16
N GLU A 131 7.47 -3.16 -5.58
CA GLU A 131 8.31 -2.00 -5.30
C GLU A 131 9.34 -2.31 -4.20
N ALA A 132 8.96 -3.06 -3.17
CA ALA A 132 9.90 -3.54 -2.15
C ALA A 132 11.00 -4.45 -2.75
N VAL A 133 10.64 -5.39 -3.63
CA VAL A 133 11.63 -6.22 -4.36
C VAL A 133 12.56 -5.36 -5.22
N LYS A 134 12.03 -4.32 -5.87
CA LYS A 134 12.83 -3.40 -6.68
C LYS A 134 13.81 -2.59 -5.81
N ASP A 135 13.36 -2.12 -4.66
CA ASP A 135 14.21 -1.45 -3.67
C ASP A 135 15.33 -2.39 -3.19
N MET A 136 15.00 -3.62 -2.81
CA MET A 136 15.99 -4.62 -2.41
C MET A 136 16.94 -5.05 -3.53
N ARG A 137 16.51 -5.08 -4.79
CA ARG A 137 17.40 -5.38 -5.93
C ARG A 137 18.49 -4.34 -6.13
N SER A 138 18.34 -3.14 -5.57
CA SER A 138 19.42 -2.16 -5.55
C SER A 138 20.50 -2.49 -4.50
N GLY A 139 20.21 -3.41 -3.57
CA GLY A 139 21.17 -3.97 -2.62
C GLY A 139 21.70 -5.35 -3.05
N ASP A 140 22.90 -5.69 -2.57
CA ASP A 140 23.59 -6.95 -2.87
C ASP A 140 23.09 -8.14 -2.04
N PHE A 141 21.76 -8.34 -1.94
CA PHE A 141 21.19 -9.46 -1.19
C PHE A 141 21.24 -10.76 -2.00
N ARG A 142 21.62 -11.87 -1.36
CA ARG A 142 21.62 -13.20 -1.99
C ARG A 142 20.25 -13.86 -2.00
N LEU A 143 19.36 -13.45 -1.08
CA LEU A 143 18.03 -14.04 -0.91
C LEU A 143 17.00 -12.96 -0.54
N VAL A 144 15.85 -12.98 -1.19
CA VAL A 144 14.67 -12.20 -0.79
C VAL A 144 13.54 -13.18 -0.48
N PHE A 145 12.94 -13.07 0.70
CA PHE A 145 11.89 -14.00 1.13
C PHE A 145 10.76 -13.27 1.86
N ALA A 146 9.68 -14.00 2.14
CA ALA A 146 8.57 -13.53 2.95
C ALA A 146 7.97 -14.71 3.73
N LEU A 147 7.64 -14.51 5.00
CA LEU A 147 6.97 -15.50 5.82
C LEU A 147 5.48 -15.19 5.89
N SER A 148 4.64 -16.15 5.53
CA SER A 148 3.19 -15.96 5.57
C SER A 148 2.46 -17.22 6.00
N THR A 149 1.57 -17.08 6.97
CA THR A 149 0.68 -18.16 7.45
C THR A 149 -0.67 -18.19 6.73
N ALA A 150 -1.02 -17.14 5.99
CA ALA A 150 -2.33 -17.01 5.35
C ALA A 150 -2.29 -16.50 3.90
N VAL A 151 -1.25 -15.78 3.49
CA VAL A 151 -1.24 -14.97 2.26
C VAL A 151 -0.16 -15.44 1.29
N SER A 152 -0.24 -16.69 0.83
CA SER A 152 0.75 -17.22 -0.13
C SER A 152 0.54 -16.73 -1.57
N HIS A 153 -0.69 -16.48 -1.99
CA HIS A 153 -1.00 -16.19 -3.40
C HIS A 153 -0.36 -14.90 -3.93
N ILE A 154 -0.31 -13.85 -3.10
CA ILE A 154 0.22 -12.55 -3.51
C ILE A 154 1.72 -12.62 -3.83
N PHE A 155 2.48 -13.36 -3.01
CA PHE A 155 3.90 -13.55 -3.20
C PHE A 155 4.17 -14.43 -4.43
N THR A 156 3.39 -15.50 -4.64
CA THR A 156 3.52 -16.31 -5.87
C THR A 156 3.29 -15.49 -7.14
N GLN A 157 2.29 -14.61 -7.16
CA GLN A 157 2.06 -13.69 -8.28
C GLN A 157 3.21 -12.69 -8.50
N CYS A 158 3.98 -12.40 -7.45
CA CYS A 158 5.15 -11.52 -7.52
C CYS A 158 6.46 -12.29 -7.80
N GLY A 159 6.38 -13.60 -8.11
CA GLY A 159 7.54 -14.41 -8.50
C GLY A 159 8.25 -15.11 -7.34
N PHE A 160 7.64 -15.18 -6.15
CA PHE A 160 8.19 -15.97 -5.05
C PHE A 160 7.86 -17.44 -5.25
N HIS A 161 8.83 -18.30 -4.95
CA HIS A 161 8.72 -19.75 -5.04
C HIS A 161 8.92 -20.37 -3.65
N LYS A 162 8.26 -21.51 -3.42
CA LYS A 162 8.41 -22.30 -2.19
C LYS A 162 9.67 -23.14 -2.23
#